data_AF-A0A087W056-F1
#
_entry.id   AF-A0A087W056-F1
#
_cell.length_a   1.000
_cell.length_b   1.000
_cell.length_c   1.000
_cell.angle_alpha   90.00
_cell.angle_beta   90.00
_cell.angle_gamma   90.00
#
_symmetry.space_group_name_H-M   'P 1'
#
loop_
_entity.id
_entity.type
_entity.pdbx_description
1 polymer ?
#
loop_
_entity_poly.entity_id
_entity_poly.type
_entity_poly.pdbx_seq_one_letter_code
_entity_poly.pdbx_strand_id
1 'polypeptide(L)'
;MSFVGSYLFRKVELKPYSVDMDTFEWKVIDFRTLNWLNILGAMGLSFPLSLLFFMEQNIASVIVNSPSNKLKKGTSYHWDLFVVGVINTLLSLFGLPWVHGALPQSPMHVRSLADMEERITVGNSVQQIVARVRETRITSILAHIGIGLSILMLPIPLTYIPRPVLAGLFVYMAVTSVSDNQLWERIQLVFIEQSAYPPSHYIRRVPQRRMHLFTGLQLLQLAVLCGCGFAEVPFIKMVFPILLFLQILVRQRLIPYVIDRKYLEAMDRPM
;
A
#
# COMPACT_ATOMS: atom_id res chain seq x y z
N MET A 1 17.48 -2.53 -20.40
CA MET A 1 18.54 -1.88 -19.61
C MET A 1 19.52 -1.24 -20.59
N SER A 2 19.52 0.08 -20.67
CA SER A 2 20.27 0.83 -21.69
C SER A 2 21.78 0.64 -21.50
N PHE A 3 22.48 0.16 -22.54
CA PHE A 3 23.94 0.04 -22.63
C PHE A 3 24.65 1.34 -22.19
N VAL A 4 24.01 2.48 -22.43
CA VAL A 4 24.47 3.82 -22.04
C VAL A 4 24.60 3.97 -20.53
N GLY A 5 23.66 3.42 -19.75
CA GLY A 5 23.70 3.50 -18.28
C GLY A 5 24.84 2.66 -17.69
N SER A 6 25.07 1.46 -18.23
CA SER A 6 26.19 0.61 -17.79
C SER A 6 27.55 1.25 -18.07
N TYR A 7 27.68 1.95 -19.21
CA TYR A 7 28.89 2.68 -19.58
C TYR A 7 29.14 3.92 -18.70
N LEU A 8 28.10 4.73 -18.45
CA LEU A 8 28.19 5.96 -17.63
C LEU A 8 28.50 5.67 -16.16
N PHE A 9 27.91 4.63 -15.59
CA PHE A 9 28.05 4.30 -14.17
C PHE A 9 29.08 3.22 -13.86
N ARG A 10 29.94 2.86 -14.83
CA ARG A 10 30.99 1.83 -14.66
C ARG A 10 31.96 2.11 -13.50
N LYS A 11 32.16 3.39 -13.16
CA LYS A 11 33.09 3.83 -12.10
C LYS A 11 32.46 3.80 -10.69
N VAL A 12 31.17 3.52 -10.56
CA VAL A 12 30.51 3.45 -9.25
C VAL A 12 30.83 2.07 -8.65
N GLU A 13 31.77 2.03 -7.70
CA GLU A 13 32.03 0.83 -6.92
C GLU A 13 30.83 0.54 -6.02
N LEU A 14 30.08 -0.49 -6.39
CA LEU A 14 28.95 -0.97 -5.60
C LEU A 14 29.48 -1.91 -4.52
N LYS A 15 29.20 -1.61 -3.26
CA LYS A 15 29.49 -2.54 -2.17
C LYS A 15 28.76 -3.87 -2.44
N PRO A 16 29.47 -5.00 -2.52
CA PRO A 16 28.84 -6.30 -2.75
C PRO A 16 27.87 -6.63 -1.62
N TYR A 17 26.86 -7.44 -1.94
CA TYR A 17 25.92 -7.94 -0.94
C TYR A 17 26.67 -8.87 0.03
N SER A 18 26.81 -8.44 1.29
CA SER A 18 27.30 -9.31 2.37
C SER A 18 26.15 -10.23 2.78
N VAL A 19 26.27 -11.51 2.44
CA VAL A 19 25.38 -12.55 2.96
C VAL A 19 25.94 -12.94 4.32
N ASP A 20 25.23 -12.63 5.40
CA ASP A 20 25.50 -13.27 6.68
C ASP A 20 25.13 -14.74 6.52
N MET A 21 26.14 -15.61 6.48
CA MET A 21 26.00 -17.07 6.34
C MET A 21 25.68 -17.76 7.66
N ASP A 22 25.38 -16.98 8.71
CA ASP A 22 24.95 -17.53 9.98
C ASP A 22 23.71 -18.39 9.74
N THR A 23 23.90 -19.70 9.95
CA THR A 23 22.87 -20.72 9.80
C THR A 23 21.64 -20.28 10.57
N PHE A 24 20.52 -20.08 9.88
CA PHE A 24 19.24 -19.85 10.53
C PHE A 24 18.94 -21.02 11.48
N GLU A 25 19.14 -20.81 12.78
CA GLU A 25 18.82 -21.80 13.79
C GLU A 25 17.31 -21.77 14.04
N TRP A 26 16.64 -22.89 13.76
CA TRP A 26 15.23 -23.07 14.10
C TRP A 26 15.06 -23.06 15.62
N LYS A 27 14.78 -21.87 16.17
CA LYS A 27 14.59 -21.68 17.60
C LYS A 27 13.12 -21.48 17.92
N VAL A 28 12.52 -22.48 18.57
CA VAL A 28 11.20 -22.32 19.18
C VAL A 28 11.36 -21.42 20.41
N ILE A 29 10.44 -20.46 20.57
CA ILE A 29 10.47 -19.52 21.68
C ILE A 29 10.19 -20.28 22.99
N ASP A 30 11.08 -20.13 23.98
CA ASP A 30 10.87 -20.72 25.30
C ASP A 30 9.96 -19.82 26.15
N PHE A 31 8.69 -20.21 26.26
CA PHE A 31 7.67 -19.48 27.02
C PHE A 31 7.82 -19.64 28.55
N ARG A 32 8.70 -20.52 29.03
CA ARG A 32 8.78 -20.89 30.46
C ARG A 32 9.46 -19.85 31.35
N THR A 33 10.18 -18.90 30.77
CA THR A 33 10.95 -17.88 31.51
C THR A 33 10.20 -16.55 31.70
N LEU A 34 8.96 -16.44 31.21
CA LEU A 34 8.23 -15.17 31.16
C LEU A 34 7.50 -14.87 32.48
N ASN A 35 7.79 -13.70 33.06
CA ASN A 35 7.04 -13.15 34.18
C ASN A 35 5.64 -12.68 33.74
N TRP A 36 4.62 -12.80 34.60
CA TRP A 36 3.24 -12.40 34.31
C TRP A 36 3.11 -10.91 33.92
N LEU A 37 3.94 -10.05 34.52
CA LEU A 37 4.02 -8.62 34.16
C LEU A 37 4.44 -8.40 32.70
N ASN A 38 5.39 -9.20 32.20
CA ASN A 38 5.86 -9.09 30.82
C ASN A 38 4.77 -9.56 29.84
N ILE A 39 3.97 -10.56 30.23
CA ILE A 39 2.83 -11.03 29.44
C ILE A 39 1.77 -9.92 29.32
N LEU A 40 1.41 -9.28 30.44
CA LEU A 40 0.46 -8.16 30.41
C LEU A 40 0.98 -6.97 29.62
N GLY A 41 2.27 -6.63 29.76
CA GLY A 41 2.91 -5.58 28.95
C GLY A 41 2.87 -5.90 27.46
N ALA A 42 3.18 -7.15 27.08
CA ALA A 42 3.12 -7.60 25.69
C ALA A 42 1.69 -7.57 25.13
N MET A 43 0.67 -7.93 25.92
CA MET A 43 -0.73 -7.80 25.52
C MET A 43 -1.11 -6.34 25.23
N GLY A 44 -0.67 -5.41 26.08
CA GLY A 44 -0.89 -3.97 25.87
C GLY A 44 -0.27 -3.47 24.57
N LEU A 45 0.97 -3.86 24.26
CA LEU A 45 1.66 -3.50 23.02
C LEU A 45 1.10 -4.21 21.78
N SER A 46 0.55 -5.41 21.96
CA SER A 46 -0.04 -6.20 20.88
C SER A 46 -1.35 -5.57 20.36
N PHE A 47 -2.09 -4.85 21.20
CA PHE A 47 -3.36 -4.26 20.79
C PHE A 47 -3.23 -3.21 19.65
N PRO A 48 -2.39 -2.17 19.76
CA PRO A 48 -2.16 -1.23 18.65
C PRO A 48 -1.62 -1.92 17.39
N LEU A 49 -0.79 -2.95 17.57
CA LEU A 49 -0.20 -3.70 16.47
C LEU A 49 -1.24 -4.57 15.74
N SER A 50 -2.15 -5.19 16.47
CA SER A 50 -3.32 -5.89 15.90
C SER A 50 -4.21 -4.94 15.11
N LEU A 51 -4.43 -3.72 15.63
CA LEU A 51 -5.18 -2.67 14.91
C LEU A 51 -4.47 -2.28 13.61
N LEU A 52 -3.14 -2.17 13.62
CA LEU A 52 -2.35 -1.89 12.41
C LEU A 52 -2.57 -2.96 11.35
N PHE A 53 -2.45 -4.24 11.74
CA PHE A 53 -2.60 -5.37 10.82
C PHE A 53 -4.02 -5.45 10.26
N PHE A 54 -5.01 -5.22 11.12
CA PHE A 54 -6.41 -5.10 10.69
C PHE A 54 -6.59 -3.98 9.67
N MET A 55 -6.01 -2.80 9.91
CA MET A 55 -6.12 -1.66 9.02
C MET A 55 -5.42 -1.90 7.68
N GLU A 56 -4.17 -2.34 7.69
CA GLU A 56 -3.39 -2.61 6.47
C GLU A 56 -4.04 -3.68 5.61
N GLN A 57 -4.51 -4.78 6.21
CA GLN A 57 -5.18 -5.85 5.49
C GLN A 57 -6.48 -5.36 4.85
N ASN A 58 -7.32 -4.64 5.59
CA ASN A 58 -8.59 -4.14 5.05
C ASN A 58 -8.38 -3.07 3.98
N ILE A 59 -7.43 -2.14 4.18
CA ILE A 59 -7.12 -1.12 3.17
C ILE A 59 -6.60 -1.79 1.89
N ALA A 60 -5.66 -2.73 2.00
CA ALA A 60 -5.15 -3.46 0.84
C ALA A 60 -6.26 -4.20 0.10
N SER A 61 -7.12 -4.93 0.82
CA SER A 61 -8.24 -5.66 0.22
C SER A 61 -9.28 -4.73 -0.40
N VAL A 62 -9.56 -3.55 0.19
CA VAL A 62 -10.51 -2.57 -0.38
C VAL A 62 -9.97 -1.96 -1.67
N ILE A 63 -8.67 -1.64 -1.73
CA ILE A 63 -8.04 -1.09 -2.94
C ILE A 63 -8.07 -2.13 -4.07
N VAL A 64 -7.74 -3.39 -3.77
CA VAL A 64 -7.80 -4.49 -4.74
C VAL A 64 -9.23 -4.73 -5.21
N ASN A 65 -10.19 -4.77 -4.29
CA ASN A 65 -11.60 -4.98 -4.58
C ASN A 65 -12.35 -3.70 -4.99
N SER A 66 -11.63 -2.63 -5.33
CA SER A 66 -12.25 -1.42 -5.82
C SER A 66 -13.11 -1.73 -7.05
N PRO A 67 -14.34 -1.18 -7.14
CA PRO A 67 -15.20 -1.36 -8.31
C PRO A 67 -14.53 -0.97 -9.64
N SER A 68 -13.54 -0.06 -9.60
CA SER A 68 -12.72 0.33 -10.74
C SER A 68 -11.96 -0.85 -11.37
N ASN A 69 -11.59 -1.85 -10.57
CA ASN A 69 -10.84 -3.03 -11.04
C ASN A 69 -11.76 -4.09 -11.66
N LYS A 70 -13.09 -3.93 -11.61
CA LYS A 70 -14.09 -4.83 -12.23
C LYS A 70 -13.83 -6.32 -11.97
N LEU A 71 -13.45 -6.66 -10.73
CA LEU A 71 -13.28 -8.05 -10.31
C LEU A 71 -14.64 -8.78 -10.36
N LYS A 72 -14.62 -10.05 -10.76
CA LYS A 72 -15.82 -10.88 -10.93
C LYS A 72 -16.09 -11.78 -9.73
N LYS A 73 -15.05 -12.24 -9.03
CA LYS A 73 -15.21 -13.04 -7.81
C LYS A 73 -15.58 -12.14 -6.64
N GLY A 74 -16.41 -12.68 -5.75
CA GLY A 74 -16.84 -11.99 -4.54
C GLY A 74 -15.69 -11.70 -3.58
N THR A 75 -15.92 -10.73 -2.69
CA THR A 75 -14.95 -10.31 -1.66
C THR A 75 -14.99 -11.20 -0.43
N SER A 76 -13.86 -11.38 0.26
CA SER A 76 -13.75 -12.29 1.41
C SER A 76 -12.93 -11.70 2.57
N TYR A 77 -13.26 -10.48 2.99
CA TYR A 77 -12.48 -9.73 3.98
C TYR A 77 -12.24 -10.47 5.30
N HIS A 78 -13.28 -11.12 5.85
CA HIS A 78 -13.16 -11.82 7.14
C HIS A 78 -12.29 -13.07 7.06
N TRP A 79 -12.38 -13.81 5.96
CA TRP A 79 -11.58 -15.00 5.76
C TRP A 79 -10.10 -14.65 5.59
N ASP A 80 -9.82 -13.59 4.83
CA ASP A 80 -8.45 -13.10 4.64
C ASP A 80 -7.81 -12.72 5.98
N LEU A 81 -8.55 -12.02 6.85
CA LEU A 81 -8.08 -11.65 8.18
C LEU A 81 -7.84 -12.88 9.07
N PHE A 82 -8.74 -13.87 9.02
CA PHE A 82 -8.58 -15.11 9.79
C PHE A 82 -7.32 -15.88 9.35
N VAL A 83 -7.12 -16.05 8.05
CA VAL A 83 -5.95 -16.77 7.50
C VAL A 83 -4.65 -16.05 7.87
N VAL A 84 -4.58 -14.71 7.73
CA VAL A 84 -3.41 -13.92 8.14
C VAL A 84 -3.14 -14.06 9.64
N GLY A 85 -4.18 -14.07 10.47
CA GLY A 85 -4.07 -14.29 11.92
C GLY A 85 -3.48 -15.67 12.27
N VAL A 86 -3.95 -16.73 11.62
CA VAL A 86 -3.42 -18.09 11.80
C VAL A 86 -1.95 -18.17 11.39
N ILE A 87 -1.61 -17.63 10.21
CA ILE A 87 -0.23 -17.61 9.70
C ILE A 87 0.69 -16.87 10.68
N ASN A 88 0.31 -15.68 11.13
CA ASN A 88 1.13 -14.88 12.06
C ASN A 88 1.25 -15.52 13.44
N THR A 89 0.23 -16.24 13.90
CA THR A 89 0.31 -17.02 15.15
C THR A 89 1.38 -18.11 15.03
N LEU A 90 1.39 -18.85 13.92
CA LEU A 90 2.42 -19.86 13.65
C LEU A 90 3.81 -19.23 13.53
N LEU A 91 3.96 -18.15 12.76
CA LEU A 91 5.24 -17.43 12.62
C LEU A 91 5.77 -16.94 13.97
N SER A 92 4.88 -16.47 14.86
CA SER A 92 5.24 -16.04 16.21
C SER A 92 5.79 -17.17 17.07
N LEU A 93 5.27 -18.40 16.96
CA LEU A 93 5.78 -19.55 17.72
C LEU A 93 7.22 -19.92 17.32
N PHE A 94 7.58 -19.68 16.06
CA PHE A 94 8.91 -19.92 15.50
C PHE A 94 9.83 -18.69 15.50
N GLY A 95 9.40 -17.56 16.08
CA GLY A 95 10.18 -16.32 16.08
C GLY A 95 10.43 -15.72 14.69
N LEU A 96 9.62 -16.09 13.70
CA LEU A 96 9.72 -15.61 12.33
C LEU A 96 9.02 -14.24 12.17
N PRO A 97 9.48 -13.40 11.23
CA PRO A 97 8.84 -12.12 10.95
C PRO A 97 7.41 -12.31 10.47
N TRP A 98 6.53 -11.40 10.87
CA TRP A 98 5.11 -11.46 10.54
C TRP A 98 4.82 -11.00 9.11
N VAL A 99 3.71 -11.49 8.56
CA VAL A 99 3.24 -11.18 7.21
C VAL A 99 1.95 -10.37 7.30
N HIS A 100 1.83 -9.34 6.47
CA HIS A 100 0.66 -8.48 6.38
C HIS A 100 0.34 -8.14 4.91
N GLY A 101 -0.80 -7.50 4.65
CA GLY A 101 -1.22 -7.08 3.31
C GLY A 101 -0.22 -6.13 2.66
N ALA A 102 0.18 -6.41 1.42
CA ALA A 102 1.18 -5.66 0.68
C ALA A 102 0.55 -4.54 -0.16
N LEU A 103 0.46 -3.32 0.41
CA LEU A 103 -0.26 -2.19 -0.18
C LEU A 103 0.14 -1.81 -1.62
N PRO A 104 1.42 -1.64 -1.99
CA PRO A 104 1.75 -1.32 -3.38
C PRO A 104 1.76 -2.56 -4.28
N GLN A 105 2.09 -3.73 -3.75
CA GLN A 105 2.30 -4.94 -4.54
C GLN A 105 0.98 -5.59 -4.98
N SER A 106 -0.01 -5.68 -4.09
CA SER A 106 -1.31 -6.27 -4.38
C SER A 106 -2.07 -5.57 -5.53
N PRO A 107 -2.25 -4.23 -5.55
CA PRO A 107 -2.89 -3.56 -6.67
C PRO A 107 -2.04 -3.59 -7.94
N MET A 108 -0.71 -3.52 -7.84
CA MET A 108 0.17 -3.65 -9.01
C MET A 108 0.08 -5.04 -9.65
N HIS A 109 -0.08 -6.09 -8.84
CA HIS A 109 -0.30 -7.45 -9.31
C HIS A 109 -1.66 -7.60 -10.01
N VAL A 110 -2.70 -6.95 -9.48
CA VAL A 110 -4.02 -6.91 -10.14
C VAL A 110 -3.92 -6.15 -11.46
N ARG A 111 -3.19 -5.02 -11.48
CA ARG A 111 -2.98 -4.18 -12.66
C ARG A 111 -2.19 -4.91 -13.76
N SER A 112 -1.20 -5.72 -13.40
CA SER A 112 -0.44 -6.51 -14.39
C SER A 112 -1.25 -7.64 -15.03
N LEU A 113 -2.35 -8.04 -14.38
CA LEU A 113 -3.32 -9.03 -14.87
C LEU A 113 -4.56 -8.37 -15.51
N ALA A 114 -4.60 -7.04 -15.56
CA ALA A 114 -5.70 -6.27 -16.10
C ALA A 114 -5.47 -5.97 -17.59
N ASP A 115 -6.47 -6.28 -18.41
CA ASP A 115 -6.56 -5.81 -19.78
C ASP A 115 -7.10 -4.37 -19.75
N MET A 116 -6.31 -3.41 -20.24
CA MET A 116 -6.65 -1.99 -20.25
C MET A 116 -7.29 -1.61 -21.58
N GLU A 117 -8.42 -0.89 -21.54
CA GLU A 117 -9.05 -0.30 -22.72
C GLU A 117 -8.88 1.22 -22.69
N GLU A 118 -8.51 1.79 -23.83
CA GLU A 118 -8.47 3.24 -24.02
C GLU A 118 -9.87 3.75 -24.36
N ARG A 119 -10.47 4.50 -23.44
CA ARG A 119 -11.75 5.15 -23.67
C ARG A 119 -11.53 6.64 -23.87
N ILE A 120 -11.88 7.12 -25.06
CA ILE A 120 -11.91 8.55 -25.34
C ILE A 120 -13.12 9.13 -24.61
N THR A 121 -12.87 9.95 -23.59
CA THR A 121 -13.91 10.71 -22.92
C THR A 121 -14.23 11.99 -23.71
N VAL A 122 -15.45 12.51 -23.56
CA VAL A 122 -15.91 13.74 -24.22
C VAL A 122 -15.01 14.91 -23.77
N GLY A 123 -14.05 15.32 -24.61
CA GLY A 123 -13.01 16.28 -24.27
C GLY A 123 -11.59 15.94 -24.78
N ASN A 124 -11.43 14.95 -25.67
CA ASN A 124 -10.14 14.48 -26.21
C ASN A 124 -9.14 13.95 -25.17
N SER A 125 -9.56 13.70 -23.93
CA SER A 125 -8.77 12.97 -22.94
C SER A 125 -8.91 11.46 -23.17
N VAL A 126 -7.81 10.78 -23.45
CA VAL A 126 -7.73 9.32 -23.49
C VAL A 126 -7.54 8.83 -22.05
N GLN A 127 -8.51 8.14 -21.49
CA GLN A 127 -8.38 7.50 -20.18
C GLN A 127 -8.26 5.99 -20.36
N GLN A 128 -7.24 5.39 -19.73
CA GLN A 128 -7.09 3.94 -19.67
C GLN A 128 -7.98 3.41 -18.53
N ILE A 129 -9.00 2.64 -18.89
CA ILE A 129 -9.92 2.04 -17.93
C ILE A 129 -9.71 0.53 -17.93
N VAL A 130 -9.72 -0.09 -16.76
CA VAL A 130 -9.65 -1.54 -16.64
C VAL A 130 -10.89 -2.15 -17.30
N ALA A 131 -10.70 -2.95 -18.36
CA ALA A 131 -11.78 -3.62 -19.05
C ALA A 131 -12.14 -4.93 -18.35
N ARG A 132 -11.11 -5.72 -18.06
CA ARG A 132 -11.24 -7.03 -17.44
C ARG A 132 -9.95 -7.40 -16.72
N VAL A 133 -10.07 -8.03 -15.55
CA VAL A 133 -8.93 -8.60 -14.81
C VAL A 133 -8.94 -10.13 -14.92
N ARG A 134 -7.76 -10.71 -15.15
CA ARG A 134 -7.54 -12.17 -15.14
C ARG A 134 -7.26 -12.66 -13.72
N GLU A 135 -8.28 -13.09 -13.01
CA GLU A 135 -8.15 -13.59 -11.64
C GLU A 135 -7.54 -15.01 -11.60
N THR A 136 -6.24 -15.08 -11.32
CA THR A 136 -5.47 -16.33 -11.30
C THR A 136 -4.93 -16.63 -9.90
N ARG A 137 -4.95 -17.91 -9.49
CA ARG A 137 -4.30 -18.39 -8.25
C ARG A 137 -2.85 -18.79 -8.45
N ILE A 138 -2.52 -19.23 -9.67
CA ILE A 138 -1.22 -19.81 -10.03
C ILE A 138 -0.11 -18.77 -9.94
N THR A 139 -0.38 -17.52 -10.35
CA THR A 139 0.63 -16.45 -10.38
C THR A 139 1.18 -16.15 -8.98
N SER A 140 0.31 -16.08 -7.98
CA SER A 140 0.72 -15.89 -6.58
C SER A 140 1.49 -17.10 -6.04
N ILE A 141 1.02 -18.32 -6.29
CA ILE A 141 1.70 -19.55 -5.85
C ILE A 141 3.12 -19.64 -6.46
N LEU A 142 3.24 -19.40 -7.77
CA LEU A 142 4.54 -19.40 -8.46
C LEU A 142 5.47 -18.31 -7.93
N ALA A 143 4.95 -17.12 -7.62
CA ALA A 143 5.76 -16.06 -7.02
C ALA A 143 6.33 -16.46 -5.65
N HIS A 144 5.51 -17.07 -4.78
CA HIS A 144 5.97 -17.53 -3.45
C HIS A 144 6.93 -18.72 -3.55
N ILE A 145 6.70 -19.65 -4.49
CA ILE A 145 7.66 -20.73 -4.78
C ILE A 145 8.99 -20.13 -5.29
N GLY A 146 8.94 -19.11 -6.15
CA GLY A 146 10.12 -18.40 -6.64
C GLY A 146 10.87 -17.69 -5.52
N ILE A 147 10.18 -17.08 -4.56
CA ILE A 147 10.78 -16.52 -3.34
C ILE A 147 11.48 -17.62 -2.54
N GLY A 148 10.84 -18.78 -2.35
CA GLY A 148 11.49 -19.92 -1.68
C GLY A 148 12.73 -20.44 -2.42
N LEU A 149 12.64 -20.57 -3.75
CA LEU A 149 13.76 -21.00 -4.59
C LEU A 149 14.92 -20.00 -4.59
N SER A 150 14.63 -18.70 -4.39
CA SER A 150 15.66 -17.66 -4.32
C SER A 150 16.69 -17.88 -3.20
N ILE A 151 16.33 -18.63 -2.15
CA ILE A 151 17.26 -19.02 -1.08
C ILE A 151 18.37 -19.93 -1.63
N LEU A 152 18.06 -20.83 -2.57
CA LEU A 152 19.08 -21.68 -3.22
C LEU A 152 20.02 -20.88 -4.15
N MET A 153 19.64 -19.66 -4.49
CA MET A 153 20.40 -18.75 -5.35
C MET A 153 21.30 -17.79 -4.53
N LEU A 154 21.34 -17.95 -3.21
CA LEU A 154 22.29 -17.28 -2.31
C LEU A 154 23.59 -18.11 -2.22
N PRO A 155 24.79 -17.50 -2.34
CA PRO A 155 25.08 -16.07 -2.53
C PRO A 155 25.10 -15.61 -4.00
N ILE A 156 25.38 -16.51 -4.95
CA ILE A 156 25.57 -16.21 -6.37
C ILE A 156 24.48 -17.02 -7.11
N PRO A 157 23.58 -16.42 -7.92
CA PRO A 157 23.69 -15.15 -8.65
C PRO A 157 23.00 -13.91 -8.05
N LEU A 158 22.30 -14.00 -6.91
CA LEU A 158 21.53 -12.85 -6.39
C LEU A 158 22.41 -11.61 -6.12
N THR A 159 23.68 -11.82 -5.76
CA THR A 159 24.69 -10.76 -5.56
C THR A 159 24.97 -9.93 -6.82
N TYR A 160 24.68 -10.43 -8.03
CA TYR A 160 24.86 -9.67 -9.27
C TYR A 160 23.84 -8.55 -9.45
N ILE A 161 22.71 -8.58 -8.73
CA ILE A 161 21.67 -7.55 -8.86
C ILE A 161 22.09 -6.31 -8.06
N PRO A 162 22.38 -5.17 -8.72
CA PRO A 162 22.79 -3.96 -8.02
C PRO A 162 21.66 -3.40 -7.13
N ARG A 163 21.98 -3.01 -5.89
CA ARG A 163 21.03 -2.30 -5.00
C ARG A 163 20.40 -1.05 -5.66
N PRO A 164 21.13 -0.23 -6.45
CA PRO A 164 20.53 0.92 -7.14
C PRO A 164 19.41 0.55 -8.12
N VAL A 165 19.47 -0.64 -8.74
CA VAL A 165 18.40 -1.11 -9.63
C VAL A 165 17.12 -1.38 -8.84
N LEU A 166 17.24 -2.01 -7.67
CA LEU A 166 16.11 -2.24 -6.77
C LEU A 166 15.54 -0.92 -6.23
N ALA A 167 16.41 0.03 -5.88
CA ALA A 167 15.97 1.38 -5.48
C ALA A 167 15.20 2.08 -6.62
N GLY A 168 15.67 1.99 -7.86
CA GLY A 168 14.96 2.51 -9.03
C GLY A 168 13.59 1.84 -9.23
N LEU A 169 13.48 0.53 -9.02
CA LEU A 169 12.20 -0.19 -9.03
C LEU A 169 11.25 0.33 -7.95
N PHE A 170 11.73 0.56 -6.72
CA PHE A 170 10.90 1.10 -5.64
C PHE A 170 10.41 2.52 -5.95
N VAL A 171 11.25 3.39 -6.53
CA VAL A 171 10.83 4.72 -6.97
C VAL A 171 9.78 4.63 -8.07
N TYR A 172 9.99 3.75 -9.06
CA TYR A 172 9.00 3.51 -10.11
C TYR A 172 7.65 3.06 -9.52
N MET A 173 7.66 2.06 -8.64
CA MET A 173 6.45 1.59 -7.96
C MET A 173 5.76 2.69 -7.16
N ALA A 174 6.53 3.52 -6.44
CA ALA A 174 6.00 4.66 -5.70
C ALA A 174 5.29 5.65 -6.65
N VAL A 175 5.95 6.08 -7.73
CA VAL A 175 5.40 7.02 -8.70
C VAL A 175 4.14 6.45 -9.38
N THR A 176 4.17 5.21 -9.85
CA THR A 176 3.01 4.61 -10.52
C THR A 176 1.82 4.43 -9.58
N SER A 177 2.05 4.12 -8.31
CA SER A 177 0.96 3.97 -7.33
C SER A 177 0.29 5.30 -6.95
N VAL A 178 1.03 6.41 -7.01
CA VAL A 178 0.49 7.76 -6.73
C VAL A 178 -0.39 8.25 -7.88
N SER A 179 -0.02 7.95 -9.13
CA SER A 179 -0.77 8.39 -10.32
C SER A 179 -2.22 7.89 -10.36
N ASP A 180 -2.51 6.71 -9.78
CA ASP A 180 -3.86 6.14 -9.75
C ASP A 180 -4.70 6.63 -8.54
N ASN A 181 -4.22 7.63 -7.79
CA ASN A 181 -4.88 8.12 -6.58
C ASN A 181 -5.74 9.36 -6.85
N GLN A 182 -7.03 9.30 -6.50
CA GLN A 182 -7.96 10.43 -6.62
C GLN A 182 -7.51 11.68 -5.83
N LEU A 183 -6.82 11.51 -4.70
CA LEU A 183 -6.24 12.64 -3.97
C LEU A 183 -5.18 13.35 -4.83
N TRP A 184 -4.33 12.59 -5.52
CA TRP A 184 -3.28 13.14 -6.38
C TRP A 184 -3.87 13.92 -7.55
N GLU A 185 -4.88 13.38 -8.22
CA GLU A 185 -5.61 14.12 -9.27
C GLU A 185 -6.19 15.44 -8.74
N ARG A 186 -6.82 15.42 -7.56
CA ARG A 186 -7.38 16.63 -6.95
C ARG A 186 -6.31 17.66 -6.55
N ILE A 187 -5.12 17.22 -6.17
CA ILE A 187 -3.98 18.11 -5.92
C ILE A 187 -3.55 18.76 -7.24
N GLN A 188 -3.47 18.00 -8.33
CA GLN A 188 -3.15 18.54 -9.66
C GLN A 188 -4.17 19.59 -10.12
N LEU A 189 -5.46 19.40 -9.83
CA LEU A 189 -6.52 20.38 -10.16
C LEU A 189 -6.32 21.75 -9.50
N VAL A 190 -5.56 21.86 -8.40
CA VAL A 190 -5.20 23.15 -7.80
C VAL A 190 -4.26 23.96 -8.70
N PHE A 191 -3.42 23.28 -9.48
CA PHE A 191 -2.44 23.91 -10.38
C PHE A 191 -2.95 24.11 -11.81
N ILE A 192 -4.11 23.53 -12.15
CA ILE A 192 -4.71 23.64 -13.48
C ILE A 192 -5.68 24.84 -13.50
N GLU A 193 -5.72 25.57 -14.61
CA GLU A 193 -6.69 26.65 -14.83
C GLU A 193 -8.11 26.10 -15.04
N GLN A 194 -9.12 26.80 -14.53
CA GLN A 194 -10.51 26.32 -14.48
C GLN A 194 -11.09 25.96 -15.86
N SER A 195 -10.68 26.65 -16.91
CA SER A 195 -11.10 26.40 -18.29
C SER A 195 -10.57 25.08 -18.85
N ALA A 196 -9.48 24.56 -18.28
CA ALA A 196 -8.78 23.35 -18.73
C ALA A 196 -9.09 22.12 -17.86
N TYR A 197 -10.11 22.18 -17.00
CA TYR A 197 -10.46 21.05 -16.14
C TYR A 197 -10.90 19.84 -16.97
N PRO A 198 -10.30 18.65 -16.75
CA PRO A 198 -10.73 17.45 -17.44
C PRO A 198 -12.18 17.13 -17.04
N PRO A 199 -13.02 16.64 -17.96
CA PRO A 199 -14.42 16.39 -17.70
C PRO A 199 -14.61 15.12 -16.85
N SER A 200 -14.50 15.27 -15.52
CA SER A 200 -14.74 14.17 -14.55
C SER A 200 -16.16 14.17 -13.99
N HIS A 201 -16.59 13.03 -13.43
CA HIS A 201 -17.93 12.86 -12.84
C HIS A 201 -18.18 13.81 -11.65
N TYR A 202 -17.15 14.11 -10.85
CA TYR A 202 -17.28 14.93 -9.64
C TYR A 202 -17.15 16.44 -9.91
N ILE A 203 -16.36 16.85 -10.92
CA ILE A 203 -16.19 18.26 -11.30
C ILE A 203 -17.51 18.90 -11.73
N ARG A 204 -18.41 18.13 -12.35
CA ARG A 204 -19.74 18.62 -12.80
C ARG A 204 -20.76 18.80 -11.66
N ARG A 205 -20.54 18.17 -10.50
CA ARG A 205 -21.55 18.08 -9.41
C ARG A 205 -21.20 18.90 -8.18
N VAL A 206 -19.92 19.20 -7.96
CA VAL A 206 -19.41 19.81 -6.72
C VAL A 206 -18.84 21.20 -7.03
N PRO A 207 -19.22 22.25 -6.28
CA PRO A 207 -18.62 23.57 -6.46
C PRO A 207 -17.12 23.54 -6.08
N GLN A 208 -16.29 24.21 -6.88
CA GLN A 208 -14.82 24.17 -6.78
C GLN A 208 -14.28 24.50 -5.39
N ARG A 209 -14.81 25.54 -4.73
CA ARG A 209 -14.37 25.93 -3.36
C ARG A 209 -14.51 24.78 -2.36
N ARG A 210 -15.59 23.99 -2.46
CA ARG A 210 -15.81 22.84 -1.57
C ARG A 210 -14.87 21.68 -1.91
N MET A 211 -14.55 21.51 -3.19
CA MET A 211 -13.55 20.52 -3.63
C MET A 211 -12.16 20.86 -3.09
N HIS A 212 -11.68 22.10 -3.26
CA HIS A 212 -10.36 22.49 -2.75
C HIS A 212 -10.30 22.50 -1.23
N LEU A 213 -11.39 22.89 -0.54
CA LEU A 213 -11.49 22.77 0.92
C LEU A 213 -11.34 21.31 1.35
N PHE A 214 -12.00 20.38 0.66
CA PHE A 214 -11.89 18.95 0.94
C PHE A 214 -10.46 18.44 0.72
N THR A 215 -9.85 18.77 -0.42
CA THR A 215 -8.45 18.40 -0.72
C THR A 215 -7.49 18.97 0.31
N GLY A 216 -7.69 20.22 0.75
CA GLY A 216 -6.89 20.85 1.82
C GLY A 216 -7.03 20.12 3.16
N LEU A 217 -8.24 19.71 3.54
CA LEU A 217 -8.47 18.91 4.74
C LEU A 217 -7.80 17.52 4.65
N GLN A 218 -7.85 16.87 3.48
CA GLN A 218 -7.16 15.60 3.25
C GLN A 218 -5.64 15.74 3.31
N LEU A 219 -5.10 16.82 2.73
CA LEU A 219 -3.67 17.14 2.82
C LEU A 219 -3.23 17.42 4.24
N LEU A 220 -4.06 18.09 5.05
CA LEU A 220 -3.80 18.27 6.48
C LEU A 220 -3.76 16.93 7.22
N GLN A 221 -4.71 16.04 6.97
CA GLN A 221 -4.72 14.69 7.56
C GLN A 221 -3.49 13.88 7.15
N LEU A 222 -3.10 13.96 5.88
CA LEU A 222 -1.89 13.33 5.36
C LEU A 222 -0.63 13.92 6.02
N ALA A 223 -0.54 15.24 6.17
CA ALA A 223 0.59 15.90 6.81
C ALA A 223 0.75 15.49 8.28
N VAL A 224 -0.36 15.39 9.03
CA VAL A 224 -0.36 14.86 10.40
C VAL A 224 0.13 13.41 10.42
N LEU A 225 -0.36 12.57 9.51
CA LEU A 225 0.03 11.17 9.41
C LEU A 225 1.53 11.02 9.08
N CYS A 226 2.03 11.78 8.11
CA CYS A 226 3.44 11.81 7.72
C CYS A 226 4.31 12.33 8.86
N GLY A 227 3.90 13.41 9.55
CA GLY A 227 4.63 13.96 10.68
C GLY A 227 4.82 12.95 11.81
N CYS A 228 3.76 12.19 12.15
CA CYS A 228 3.86 11.12 13.14
C CYS A 228 4.62 9.89 12.61
N GLY A 229 4.45 9.52 11.34
CA GLY A 229 5.10 8.33 10.75
C GLY A 229 6.62 8.48 10.55
N PHE A 230 7.07 9.68 10.16
CA PHE A 230 8.50 9.98 9.99
C PHE A 230 9.19 10.36 11.30
N ALA A 231 8.47 10.47 12.41
CA ALA A 231 9.08 10.71 13.70
C ALA A 231 10.00 9.52 14.08
N GLU A 232 11.24 9.82 14.48
CA GLU A 232 12.20 8.80 14.89
C GLU A 232 11.89 8.20 16.27
N VAL A 233 10.92 8.78 16.99
CA VAL A 233 10.52 8.35 18.34
C VAL A 233 9.73 7.03 18.28
N PRO A 234 10.22 5.93 18.90
CA PRO A 234 9.54 4.63 18.86
C PRO A 234 8.11 4.66 19.43
N PHE A 235 7.89 5.48 20.47
CA PHE A 235 6.58 5.65 21.09
C PHE A 235 5.53 6.22 20.11
N ILE A 236 5.94 7.15 19.24
CA ILE A 236 5.01 7.73 18.25
C ILE A 236 4.61 6.68 17.21
N LYS A 237 5.54 5.82 16.80
CA LYS A 237 5.26 4.70 15.88
C LYS A 237 4.27 3.69 16.47
N MET A 238 4.28 3.49 17.78
CA MET A 238 3.28 2.63 18.46
C MET A 238 1.88 3.22 18.44
N VAL A 239 1.74 4.56 18.44
CA VAL A 239 0.45 5.27 18.40
C VAL A 239 -0.09 5.42 16.97
N PHE A 240 0.77 5.29 15.97
CA PHE A 240 0.42 5.43 14.54
C PHE A 240 -0.86 4.65 14.11
N PRO A 241 -1.08 3.39 14.51
CA PRO A 241 -2.27 2.64 14.11
C PRO A 241 -3.57 3.22 14.71
N ILE A 242 -3.48 3.74 15.94
CA ILE A 242 -4.60 4.41 16.61
C ILE A 242 -4.92 5.72 15.90
N LEU A 243 -3.89 6.46 15.48
CA LEU A 243 -4.04 7.69 14.72
C LEU A 243 -4.70 7.43 13.36
N LEU A 244 -4.31 6.39 12.64
CA LEU A 244 -4.98 5.96 11.40
C LEU A 244 -6.47 5.68 11.62
N PHE A 245 -6.82 4.94 12.68
CA PHE A 245 -8.21 4.63 12.99
C PHE A 245 -9.00 5.90 13.36
N LEU A 246 -8.40 6.81 14.13
CA LEU A 246 -9.00 8.08 14.51
C LEU A 246 -9.28 8.96 13.28
N GLN A 247 -8.39 8.98 12.28
CA GLN A 247 -8.61 9.73 11.04
C GLN A 247 -9.85 9.24 10.27
N ILE A 248 -10.15 7.94 10.30
CA ILE A 248 -11.38 7.40 9.69
C ILE A 248 -12.60 7.91 10.43
N LEU A 249 -12.57 7.94 11.76
CA LEU A 249 -13.65 8.48 12.57
C LEU A 249 -13.84 9.99 12.34
N VAL A 250 -12.74 10.74 12.23
CA VAL A 250 -12.75 12.16 11.86
C VAL A 250 -13.43 12.33 10.50
N ARG A 251 -13.11 11.51 9.50
CA ARG A 251 -13.77 11.56 8.18
C ARG A 251 -15.27 11.25 8.27
N GLN A 252 -15.69 10.29 9.08
CA GLN A 252 -17.11 9.92 9.18
C GLN A 252 -17.95 10.88 10.02
N ARG A 253 -17.35 11.52 11.03
CA ARG A 253 -18.06 12.38 11.98
C ARG A 253 -17.88 13.86 11.68
N LEU A 254 -16.65 14.35 11.50
CA LEU A 254 -16.35 15.79 11.41
C LEU A 254 -16.54 16.34 10.00
N ILE A 255 -16.10 15.62 8.95
CA ILE A 255 -16.17 16.13 7.57
C ILE A 255 -17.61 16.38 7.10
N PRO A 256 -18.61 15.53 7.42
CA PRO A 256 -20.00 15.79 7.04
C PRO A 256 -20.65 17.01 7.70
N TYR A 257 -20.05 17.57 8.76
CA TYR A 257 -20.50 18.87 9.32
C TYR A 257 -20.01 20.06 8.50
N VAL A 258 -18.87 19.91 7.80
CA VAL A 258 -18.26 20.99 7.02
C VAL A 258 -18.72 20.97 5.56
N ILE A 259 -18.97 19.78 5.00
CA ILE A 259 -19.34 19.57 3.60
C ILE A 259 -20.58 18.69 3.52
N ASP A 260 -21.55 19.09 2.70
CA ASP A 260 -22.78 18.31 2.51
C ASP A 260 -22.50 16.89 2.02
N ARG A 261 -23.23 15.92 2.57
CA ARG A 261 -23.09 14.48 2.23
C ARG A 261 -23.20 14.20 0.73
N LYS A 262 -24.05 14.95 0.02
CA LYS A 262 -24.22 14.85 -1.43
C LYS A 262 -22.92 15.11 -2.19
N TYR A 263 -22.11 16.08 -1.73
CA TYR A 263 -20.84 16.40 -2.36
C TYR A 263 -19.76 15.37 -2.00
N LEU A 264 -19.76 14.89 -0.76
CA LEU A 264 -18.84 13.82 -0.32
C LEU A 264 -19.07 12.53 -1.12
N GLU A 265 -20.32 12.09 -1.27
CA GLU A 265 -20.64 10.91 -2.07
C GLU A 265 -20.27 11.07 -3.55
N ALA A 266 -20.34 12.29 -4.10
CA ALA A 266 -19.91 12.53 -5.47
C ALA A 266 -18.38 12.44 -5.63
N MET A 267 -17.62 12.86 -4.60
CA MET A 267 -16.16 12.88 -4.59
C MET A 267 -15.52 11.54 -4.18
N ASP A 268 -16.25 10.67 -3.48
CA ASP A 268 -15.75 9.36 -3.01
C ASP A 268 -16.11 8.20 -3.96
N ARG A 269 -16.90 8.46 -5.00
CA ARG A 269 -17.20 7.43 -6.01
C ARG A 269 -15.93 7.07 -6.78
N PRO A 270 -15.61 5.77 -6.94
CA PRO A 270 -14.51 5.34 -7.79
C PRO A 270 -14.78 5.76 -9.25
N MET A 271 -13.69 5.98 -10.00
CA MET A 271 -13.74 6.28 -11.44
C MET A 271 -14.17 5.07 -12.26
#